data_AF-A0A965CXD2-F1
#
_entry.id   AF-A0A965CXD2-F1
#
_cell.length_a   1.000
_cell.length_b   1.000
_cell.length_c   1.000
_cell.angle_alpha   90.00
_cell.angle_beta   90.00
_cell.angle_gamma   90.00
#
_symmetry.space_group_name_H-M   'P 1'
#
loop_
_entity.id
_entity.type
_entity.pdbx_description
1 polymer ?
#
loop_
_entity_poly.entity_id
_entity_poly.type
_entity_poly.pdbx_seq_one_letter_code
_entity_poly.pdbx_strand_id
1 'polypeptide(L)'
;MKDLGKNVVSRHQVGEEDAGQRIDNYLLKILKGVPKSHVYRVLRSGEVRVNKGRAKPEYRLQAGDELRLPPLRLAERTHREPPPDPKLEQAILFEDD
;
A
#
# COMPACT_ATOMS: atom_id res chain seq x y z
N MET A 1 -12.71 9.79 -24.07
CA MET A 1 -11.67 10.62 -23.41
C MET A 1 -11.63 10.20 -21.95
N LYS A 2 -10.48 9.74 -21.43
CA LYS A 2 -10.35 9.23 -20.05
C LYS A 2 -9.99 10.38 -19.11
N ASP A 3 -11.02 11.11 -18.68
CA ASP A 3 -10.94 12.10 -17.62
C ASP A 3 -10.89 11.42 -16.24
N LEU A 4 -9.71 10.99 -15.79
CA LEU A 4 -9.51 10.61 -14.37
C LEU A 4 -8.12 11.03 -13.89
N GLY A 5 -7.79 12.31 -14.10
CA GLY A 5 -6.69 12.98 -13.41
C GLY A 5 -7.18 13.61 -12.13
N LYS A 6 -7.53 12.83 -11.10
CA LYS A 6 -7.83 13.41 -9.78
C LYS A 6 -6.53 13.93 -9.16
N ASN A 7 -6.30 15.23 -9.30
CA ASN A 7 -5.33 16.07 -8.58
C ASN A 7 -5.65 16.17 -7.07
N VAL A 8 -6.03 15.07 -6.44
CA VAL A 8 -6.50 15.06 -5.05
C VAL A 8 -5.41 14.48 -4.16
N VAL A 9 -4.96 15.31 -3.23
CA VAL A 9 -4.11 14.89 -2.11
C VAL A 9 -4.94 14.01 -1.20
N SER A 10 -4.49 12.79 -0.90
CA SER A 10 -5.18 11.90 0.04
C SER A 10 -4.54 11.95 1.43
N ARG A 11 -5.36 11.73 2.46
CA ARG A 11 -4.92 11.53 3.85
C ARG A 11 -5.29 10.13 4.29
N HIS A 12 -4.37 9.45 4.96
CA HIS A 12 -4.56 8.10 5.50
C HIS A 12 -4.16 8.11 6.97
N GLN A 13 -5.03 7.60 7.83
CA GLN A 13 -4.71 7.37 9.23
C GLN A 13 -4.15 5.95 9.38
N VAL A 14 -3.08 5.80 10.15
CA VAL A 14 -2.49 4.49 10.44
C VAL A 14 -3.27 3.80 11.55
N GLY A 15 -3.76 2.59 11.30
CA GLY A 15 -4.37 1.71 12.29
C GLY A 15 -3.34 0.91 13.10
N GLU A 16 -3.78 0.23 14.15
CA GLU A 16 -2.90 -0.60 14.99
C GLU A 16 -2.25 -1.74 14.22
N GLU A 17 -2.97 -2.34 13.27
CA GLU A 17 -2.49 -3.43 12.39
C GLU A 17 -1.30 -3.02 11.52
N ASP A 18 -1.17 -1.72 11.25
CA ASP A 18 -0.13 -1.15 10.41
C ASP A 18 0.97 -0.46 11.24
N ALA A 19 0.79 -0.33 12.56
CA ALA A 19 1.79 0.23 13.45
C ALA A 19 3.05 -0.66 13.52
N GLY A 20 4.20 -0.02 13.74
CA GLY A 20 5.51 -0.68 13.83
C GLY A 20 6.13 -1.07 12.49
N GLN A 21 5.37 -1.07 11.38
CA GLN A 21 5.93 -1.31 10.06
C GLN A 21 6.65 -0.06 9.53
N ARG A 22 7.61 -0.27 8.61
CA ARG A 22 8.28 0.84 7.93
C ARG A 22 7.33 1.54 6.95
N ILE A 23 7.41 2.87 6.89
CA ILE A 23 6.58 3.68 5.99
C ILE A 23 6.77 3.29 4.52
N ASP A 24 7.98 2.92 4.09
CA ASP A 24 8.20 2.51 2.70
C ASP A 24 7.46 1.22 2.36
N ASN A 25 7.47 0.24 3.25
CA ASN A 25 6.69 -0.99 3.11
C ASN A 25 5.18 -0.71 3.08
N TYR A 26 4.70 0.16 3.98
CA TYR A 26 3.29 0.56 4.01
C TYR A 26 2.88 1.25 2.70
N LEU A 27 3.70 2.19 2.21
CA LEU A 27 3.46 2.88 0.94
C LEU A 27 3.44 1.91 -0.24
N LEU A 28 4.35 0.92 -0.29
CA LEU A 28 4.33 -0.10 -1.34
C LEU A 28 3.10 -1.01 -1.27
N LYS A 29 2.58 -1.29 -0.06
CA LYS A 29 1.35 -2.06 0.16
C LYS A 29 0.11 -1.31 -0.35
N ILE A 30 0.01 0.00 -0.11
CA ILE A 30 -1.16 0.80 -0.50
C ILE A 30 -1.06 1.36 -1.93
N LEU A 31 0.14 1.74 -2.39
CA LEU A 31 0.39 2.32 -3.71
C LEU A 31 0.64 1.24 -4.77
N LYS A 32 -0.27 0.26 -4.84
CA LYS A 32 -0.14 -0.86 -5.80
C LYS A 32 -0.12 -0.34 -7.24
N GLY A 33 0.78 -0.91 -8.05
CA GLY A 33 1.00 -0.51 -9.44
C GLY A 33 1.86 0.73 -9.64
N VAL A 34 2.25 1.44 -8.57
CA VAL A 34 3.26 2.50 -8.66
C VAL A 34 4.65 1.87 -8.64
N PRO A 35 5.55 2.20 -9.59
CA PRO A 35 6.91 1.67 -9.58
C PRO A 35 7.65 2.00 -8.27
N LYS A 36 8.39 1.04 -7.73
CA LYS A 36 9.16 1.21 -6.48
C LYS A 36 10.02 2.47 -6.52
N SER A 37 10.75 2.71 -7.61
CA SER A 37 11.57 3.92 -7.79
C SER A 37 10.78 5.22 -7.66
N HIS A 38 9.53 5.23 -8.12
CA HIS A 38 8.63 6.39 -8.01
C HIS A 38 8.17 6.58 -6.56
N VAL A 39 7.78 5.50 -5.85
CA VAL A 39 7.43 5.57 -4.42
C VAL A 39 8.58 6.15 -3.60
N TYR A 40 9.81 5.68 -3.82
CA TYR A 40 10.97 6.22 -3.13
C TYR A 40 11.28 7.68 -3.53
N ARG A 41 11.03 8.06 -4.78
CA ARG A 41 11.19 9.46 -5.22
C ARG A 41 10.25 10.39 -4.46
N VAL A 42 8.95 10.07 -4.39
CA VAL A 42 7.95 10.93 -3.72
C VAL A 42 8.15 10.98 -2.20
N LEU A 43 8.68 9.91 -1.62
CA LEU A 43 9.03 9.89 -0.20
C LEU A 43 10.25 10.77 0.08
N ARG A 44 11.34 10.62 -0.70
CA ARG A 44 12.57 11.42 -0.53
C ARG A 44 12.41 12.89 -0.92
N SER A 45 11.59 13.19 -1.93
CA SER A 45 11.24 14.58 -2.28
C SER A 45 10.41 15.25 -1.18
N GLY A 46 9.83 14.46 -0.26
CA GLY A 46 8.98 14.91 0.84
C GLY A 46 7.61 15.35 0.38
N GLU A 47 7.11 14.77 -0.71
CA GLU A 47 5.71 14.91 -1.12
C GLU A 47 4.80 14.10 -0.19
N VAL A 48 5.32 12.95 0.31
CA VAL A 48 4.71 12.20 1.40
C VAL A 48 5.08 12.83 2.75
N ARG A 49 4.08 13.05 3.60
CA ARG A 49 4.25 13.60 4.95
C ARG A 49 3.62 12.70 6.01
N VAL A 50 4.26 12.61 7.17
CA VAL A 50 3.70 12.00 8.39
C VAL A 50 3.49 13.12 9.38
N ASN A 51 2.28 13.29 9.90
CA ASN A 51 1.95 14.33 10.89
C ASN A 51 2.46 15.72 10.45
N LYS A 52 2.29 16.05 9.17
CA LYS A 52 2.79 17.29 8.51
C LYS A 52 4.32 17.40 8.36
N GLY A 53 5.10 16.48 8.94
CA GLY A 53 6.57 16.39 8.85
C GLY A 53 7.07 15.54 7.68
N ARG A 54 8.35 15.72 7.30
CA ARG A 54 9.06 14.82 6.38
C ARG A 54 9.45 13.54 7.13
N ALA A 55 9.27 12.39 6.52
CA ALA A 55 9.67 11.10 7.09
C ALA A 55 10.76 10.44 6.25
N LYS A 56 11.69 9.75 6.91
CA LYS A 56 12.68 8.89 6.25
C LYS A 56 12.03 7.55 5.86
N PRO A 57 12.53 6.83 4.84
CA PRO A 57 12.01 5.51 4.47
C PRO A 57 12.02 4.48 5.60
N GLU A 58 12.95 4.60 6.54
CA GLU A 58 13.09 3.71 7.69
C GLU A 58 12.12 4.05 8.84
N TYR A 59 11.36 5.14 8.73
CA TYR A 59 10.41 5.55 9.76
C TYR A 59 9.40 4.44 10.03
N ARG A 60 9.27 4.06 11.30
CA ARG A 60 8.25 3.11 11.75
C ARG A 60 6.98 3.87 12.09
N LEU A 61 5.88 3.49 11.44
CA LEU A 61 4.58 4.10 11.66
C LEU A 61 4.08 3.81 13.06
N GLN A 62 3.34 4.74 13.63
CA GLN A 62 2.64 4.59 14.90
C GLN A 62 1.14 4.62 14.64
N ALA A 63 0.38 3.89 15.48
CA ALA A 63 -1.07 3.98 15.44
C ALA A 63 -1.51 5.44 15.64
N GLY A 64 -2.43 5.92 14.81
CA GLY A 64 -2.90 7.30 14.82
C GLY A 64 -2.08 8.26 13.95
N ASP A 65 -0.95 7.86 13.37
CA ASP A 65 -0.20 8.71 12.43
C ASP A 65 -1.07 9.13 11.24
N GLU A 66 -0.99 10.41 10.86
CA GLU A 66 -1.64 10.95 9.66
C GLU A 66 -0.65 11.04 8.51
N LEU A 67 -0.87 10.24 7.48
CA LEU A 67 -0.10 10.22 6.23
C LEU A 67 -0.78 11.09 5.17
N ARG A 68 -0.07 12.08 4.64
CA ARG A 68 -0.48 12.85 3.46
C ARG A 68 0.25 12.34 2.23
N LEU A 69 -0.49 11.93 1.21
CA LEU A 69 0.06 11.42 -0.04
C LEU A 69 -0.19 12.39 -1.19
N PRO A 70 0.77 12.56 -2.12
CA PRO A 70 0.53 13.33 -3.34
C PRO A 70 -0.51 12.65 -4.23
N PRO A 71 -1.11 13.38 -5.20
CA PRO A 71 -1.98 12.78 -6.19
C PRO A 71 -1.17 11.80 -7.06
N LEU A 72 -1.32 10.50 -6.76
CA LEU A 72 -0.69 9.42 -7.50
C LEU A 72 -1.75 8.67 -8.29
N ARG A 73 -1.45 8.42 -9.57
CA ARG A 73 -2.23 7.48 -10.38
C ARG A 73 -1.93 6.07 -9.87
N LEU A 74 -2.79 5.59 -8.96
CA LEU A 74 -2.84 4.19 -8.61
C LEU A 74 -3.32 3.42 -9.85
N ALA A 75 -2.64 2.33 -10.20
CA ALA A 75 -3.22 1.43 -11.16
C ALA A 75 -4.46 0.83 -10.49
N GLU A 76 -5.65 1.04 -11.08
CA GLU A 76 -6.83 0.29 -10.67
C GLU A 76 -6.46 -1.19 -10.73
N ARG A 77 -6.72 -1.92 -9.64
CA ARG A 77 -6.63 -3.37 -9.69
C ARG A 77 -7.59 -3.81 -10.79
N THR A 78 -7.08 -4.32 -11.91
CA THR A 78 -7.66 -5.57 -12.36
C THR A 78 -7.37 -6.51 -11.19
N HIS A 79 -8.42 -6.88 -10.47
CA HIS A 79 -8.40 -7.99 -9.53
C HIS A 79 -7.98 -9.22 -10.34
N ARG A 80 -6.67 -9.38 -10.53
CA ARG A 80 -6.11 -10.68 -10.90
C ARG A 80 -6.00 -11.39 -9.57
N GLU A 81 -7.02 -12.18 -9.30
CA GLU A 81 -6.88 -13.30 -8.39
C GLU A 81 -5.57 -14.01 -8.78
N PRO A 82 -4.71 -14.37 -7.80
CA PRO A 82 -3.65 -15.32 -8.12
C PRO A 82 -4.34 -16.52 -8.81
N PRO A 83 -3.81 -17.03 -9.93
CA PRO A 83 -4.38 -18.24 -10.51
C PRO A 83 -4.47 -19.29 -9.39
N PRO A 84 -5.60 -20.00 -9.24
CA PRO A 84 -5.75 -20.99 -8.20
C PRO A 84 -4.58 -21.97 -8.30
N ASP A 85 -3.86 -22.12 -7.20
CA ASP A 85 -2.74 -23.05 -7.09
C ASP A 85 -3.33 -24.46 -7.24
N PRO A 86 -3.02 -25.22 -8.30
CA PRO A 86 -3.71 -26.49 -8.60
C PRO A 86 -3.35 -27.63 -7.63
N LYS A 87 -2.70 -27.33 -6.50
CA LYS A 87 -2.21 -28.32 -5.53
C LYS A 87 -3.04 -28.42 -4.25
N LEU A 88 -4.15 -27.68 -4.12
CA LEU A 88 -5.00 -27.70 -2.92
C LEU A 88 -6.20 -28.66 -2.99
N GLU A 89 -6.36 -29.42 -4.09
CA GLU A 89 -7.52 -30.32 -4.26
C GLU A 89 -7.34 -31.74 -3.68
N GLN A 90 -6.17 -32.10 -3.14
CA GLN A 90 -5.90 -33.49 -2.70
C GLN A 90 -5.84 -33.68 -1.19
N ALA A 91 -6.29 -32.71 -0.38
CA ALA A 91 -6.27 -32.81 1.08
C ALA A 91 -7.66 -33.01 1.70
N ILE A 92 -8.59 -33.67 1.00
CA ILE A 92 -9.81 -34.18 1.63
C ILE A 92 -9.60 -35.68 1.89
N LEU A 93 -8.99 -35.98 3.03
CA LEU A 93 -9.03 -37.32 3.61
C LEU A 93 -10.40 -37.47 4.28
N PHE A 94 -11.33 -38.17 3.65
CA PHE A 94 -12.53 -38.65 4.34
C PHE A 94 -12.14 -39.93 5.10
N GLU A 95 -12.26 -39.89 6.41
CA GLU A 95 -12.29 -41.05 7.30
C GLU A 95 -13.64 -40.98 8.01
N ASP A 96 -14.51 -41.97 7.75
CA ASP A 96 -15.64 -42.36 8.60
C ASP A 96 -15.98 -43.82 8.24
N ASP A 97 -16.08 -44.66 9.28
CA ASP A 97 -16.15 -46.14 9.32
C ASP A 97 -17.19 -46.83 8.41
#